data_AF-A0A6P6W2Z5-F1
#
_entry.id   AF-A0A6P6W2Z5-F1
#
_cell.length_a   1.000
_cell.length_b   1.000
_cell.length_c   1.000
_cell.angle_alpha   90.00
_cell.angle_beta   90.00
_cell.angle_gamma   90.00
#
_symmetry.space_group_name_H-M   'P 1'
#
loop_
_entity.id
_entity.type
_entity.pdbx_description
1 polymer ?
#
loop_
_entity_poly.entity_id
_entity_poly.type
_entity_poly.pdbx_seq_one_letter_code
_entity_poly.pdbx_strand_id
1 'polypeptide(L)'
;MAANSAPPPPPGIDKELILGMAEKEMEYRVELFNKLTHTCFNKCVEKRYKESELNMGENSCIDRCVSKYWQVTNLVGQLLGSGRPPM
;
A
#
# COMPACT_ATOMS: atom_id res chain seq x y z
N MET A 1 -19.14 -12.49 -18.20
CA MET A 1 -18.11 -13.55 -18.28
C MET A 1 -17.01 -13.07 -19.20
N ALA A 2 -15.97 -12.42 -18.67
CA ALA A 2 -14.82 -11.97 -19.45
C ALA A 2 -13.56 -12.60 -18.84
N ALA A 3 -13.27 -13.80 -19.29
CA ALA A 3 -11.99 -14.47 -19.06
C ALA A 3 -11.37 -14.70 -20.45
N ASN A 4 -10.04 -14.57 -20.51
CA ASN A 4 -9.16 -15.00 -21.62
C ASN A 4 -8.70 -13.94 -22.62
N SER A 5 -7.89 -12.99 -22.13
CA SER A 5 -6.82 -12.41 -22.95
C SER A 5 -5.70 -11.85 -22.06
N ALA A 6 -5.08 -12.73 -21.27
CA ALA A 6 -3.74 -12.42 -20.76
C ALA A 6 -2.77 -12.43 -21.96
N PRO A 7 -2.01 -11.36 -22.22
CA PRO A 7 -1.03 -11.33 -23.31
C PRO A 7 0.02 -12.45 -23.12
N PRO A 8 0.53 -13.03 -24.22
CA PRO A 8 1.54 -14.09 -24.14
C PRO A 8 2.77 -13.59 -23.38
N PRO A 9 3.37 -14.41 -22.50
CA PRO A 9 4.53 -14.01 -21.72
C PRO A 9 5.69 -13.64 -22.65
N PRO A 10 6.51 -12.62 -22.30
CA PRO A 10 7.67 -12.22 -23.08
C PRO A 10 8.60 -13.41 -23.32
N PRO A 11 9.11 -13.62 -24.55
CA PRO A 11 10.01 -14.72 -24.84
C PRO A 11 11.32 -14.54 -24.05
N GLY A 12 11.69 -15.55 -23.25
CA GLY A 12 12.92 -15.55 -22.44
C GLY A 12 12.74 -15.36 -20.94
N ILE A 13 11.50 -15.26 -20.42
CA ILE A 13 11.24 -15.25 -18.98
C ILE A 13 10.49 -16.53 -18.59
N ASP A 14 11.11 -17.34 -17.74
CA ASP A 14 10.50 -18.57 -17.21
C ASP A 14 9.18 -18.26 -16.50
N LYS A 15 8.13 -19.02 -16.80
CA LYS A 15 6.79 -18.85 -16.21
C LYS A 15 6.82 -18.83 -14.67
N GLU A 16 7.74 -19.58 -14.07
CA GLU A 16 8.00 -19.61 -12.63
C GLU A 16 8.51 -18.26 -12.09
N LEU A 17 9.36 -17.56 -12.83
CA LEU A 17 9.86 -16.24 -12.43
C LEU A 17 8.75 -15.19 -12.46
N ILE A 18 7.90 -15.21 -13.50
CA ILE A 18 6.74 -14.30 -13.61
C ILE A 18 5.75 -14.54 -12.46
N LEU A 19 5.45 -15.80 -12.16
CA LEU A 19 4.51 -16.15 -11.10
C LEU A 19 5.07 -15.77 -9.72
N GLY A 20 6.35 -16.04 -9.46
CA GLY A 20 6.99 -15.66 -8.20
C GLY A 20 7.12 -14.15 -7.99
N MET A 21 7.24 -13.36 -9.07
CA MET A 21 7.17 -11.90 -8.98
C MET A 21 5.76 -11.41 -8.66
N ALA A 22 4.73 -11.99 -9.30
CA ALA A 22 3.34 -11.65 -9.04
C ALA A 22 2.90 -11.99 -7.61
N GLU A 23 3.35 -13.14 -7.08
CA GLU A 23 3.09 -13.55 -5.70
C GLU A 23 3.68 -12.53 -4.70
N LYS A 24 4.96 -12.16 -4.88
CA LYS A 24 5.62 -11.15 -4.05
C LYS A 24 4.95 -9.78 -4.11
N GLU A 25 4.47 -9.38 -5.29
CA GLU A 25 3.71 -8.13 -5.41
C GLU A 25 2.42 -8.17 -4.61
N MET A 26 1.71 -9.31 -4.64
CA MET A 26 0.49 -9.50 -3.88
C MET A 26 0.74 -9.50 -2.36
N GLU A 27 1.76 -10.22 -1.90
CA GLU A 27 2.19 -10.23 -0.49
C GLU A 27 2.53 -8.81 0.01
N TYR A 28 3.31 -8.07 -0.78
CA TYR A 28 3.65 -6.69 -0.49
C TYR A 28 2.41 -5.79 -0.36
N ARG A 29 1.43 -5.93 -1.26
CA ARG A 29 0.18 -5.15 -1.21
C ARG A 29 -0.62 -5.44 0.06
N VAL A 30 -0.66 -6.70 0.51
CA VAL A 30 -1.33 -7.09 1.76
C VAL A 30 -0.61 -6.50 2.97
N GLU A 31 0.72 -6.63 3.03
CA GLU A 31 1.51 -6.07 4.13
C GLU A 31 1.37 -4.55 4.20
N LEU A 32 1.41 -3.87 3.05
CA LEU A 32 1.23 -2.44 2.94
C LEU A 32 -0.14 -1.99 3.47
N PHE A 33 -1.20 -2.68 3.08
CA PHE A 33 -2.56 -2.38 3.54
C PHE A 33 -2.71 -2.56 5.06
N ASN A 34 -2.15 -3.63 5.61
CA ASN A 34 -2.17 -3.88 7.05
C ASN A 34 -1.43 -2.78 7.81
N LYS A 35 -0.22 -2.41 7.38
CA LYS A 35 0.55 -1.32 7.99
C LYS A 35 -0.14 0.04 7.88
N LEU A 36 -0.71 0.35 6.72
CA LEU A 36 -1.47 1.57 6.47
C LEU A 36 -2.65 1.69 7.45
N THR A 37 -3.48 0.64 7.50
CA THR A 37 -4.68 0.60 8.35
C THR A 37 -4.30 0.77 9.81
N HIS A 38 -3.32 0.02 10.29
CA HIS A 38 -2.88 0.07 11.68
C HIS A 38 -2.27 1.43 12.05
N THR A 39 -1.51 2.03 11.13
CA THR A 39 -0.90 3.35 11.32
C THR A 39 -1.94 4.46 11.40
N CYS A 40 -2.89 4.47 10.47
CA CYS A 40 -3.91 5.53 10.44
C CYS A 40 -4.93 5.38 11.57
N PHE A 41 -5.31 4.15 11.93
CA PHE A 41 -6.13 3.92 13.10
C PHE A 41 -5.47 4.47 14.37
N ASN A 42 -4.19 4.12 14.61
CA ASN A 42 -3.45 4.60 15.78
C ASN A 42 -3.22 6.12 15.81
N LYS A 43 -3.21 6.79 14.65
CA LYS A 43 -2.99 8.24 14.56
C LYS A 43 -4.28 9.05 14.66
N CYS A 44 -5.39 8.51 14.17
CA CYS A 44 -6.61 9.28 13.96
C CYS A 44 -7.76 8.89 14.89
N VAL A 45 -7.74 7.69 15.47
CA VAL A 45 -8.80 7.22 16.38
C VAL A 45 -8.31 7.31 17.81
N GLU A 46 -9.07 7.97 18.68
CA GLU A 46 -8.73 8.10 20.08
C GLU A 46 -8.90 6.77 20.83
N LYS A 47 -8.00 6.46 21.76
CA LYS A 47 -8.11 5.23 22.60
C LYS A 47 -9.30 5.24 23.55
N ARG A 48 -9.82 6.44 23.86
CA ARG A 48 -11.03 6.62 24.67
C ARG A 48 -12.21 6.65 23.72
N TYR A 49 -12.65 5.47 23.30
CA TYR A 49 -13.81 5.30 22.43
C TYR A 49 -15.05 5.83 23.13
N LYS A 50 -15.56 6.97 22.67
CA LYS A 50 -16.81 7.56 23.18
C LYS A 50 -18.03 6.95 22.48
N GLU A 51 -17.88 6.62 21.20
CA GLU A 51 -18.91 6.10 20.31
C GLU A 51 -18.29 5.04 19.41
N SER A 52 -19.11 4.14 18.86
CA SER A 52 -18.65 3.05 17.97
C SER A 52 -18.42 3.50 16.52
N GLU A 53 -18.99 4.64 16.14
CA GLU A 53 -18.86 5.20 14.80
C GLU A 53 -17.73 6.23 14.74
N LEU A 54 -17.15 6.37 13.55
CA LEU A 54 -16.09 7.35 13.31
C LEU A 54 -16.71 8.73 13.21
N ASN A 55 -16.23 9.65 14.05
CA ASN A 55 -16.63 11.04 13.97
C ASN A 55 -16.10 11.70 12.69
N MET A 56 -16.73 12.79 12.26
CA MET A 56 -16.31 13.53 11.06
C MET A 56 -14.83 13.97 11.10
N GLY A 57 -14.33 14.28 12.31
CA GLY A 57 -12.91 14.58 12.54
C GLY A 57 -11.98 13.38 12.33
N GLU A 58 -12.38 12.19 12.76
CA GLU A 58 -11.63 10.95 12.59
C GLU A 58 -11.62 10.51 11.12
N ASN A 59 -12.77 10.57 10.44
CA ASN A 59 -12.87 10.31 9.00
C ASN A 59 -11.96 11.24 8.19
N SER A 60 -12.06 12.56 8.42
CA SER A 60 -11.18 13.53 7.75
C SER A 60 -9.70 13.35 8.10
N CYS A 61 -9.39 12.90 9.33
CA CYS A 61 -8.01 12.55 9.69
C CYS A 61 -7.52 11.33 8.91
N ILE A 62 -8.33 10.27 8.79
CA ILE A 62 -7.97 9.04 8.08
C ILE A 62 -7.65 9.33 6.61
N ASP A 63 -8.47 10.11 5.92
CA ASP A 63 -8.22 10.49 4.51
C ASP A 63 -6.86 11.20 4.35
N ARG A 64 -6.57 12.16 5.24
CA ARG A 64 -5.28 12.88 5.27
C ARG A 64 -4.13 11.94 5.63
N CYS A 65 -4.35 11.00 6.56
CA CYS A 65 -3.33 10.04 6.95
C CYS A 65 -2.96 9.12 5.79
N VAL A 66 -3.94 8.57 5.07
CA VAL A 66 -3.72 7.72 3.90
C VAL A 66 -2.94 8.48 2.83
N SER A 67 -3.37 9.71 2.51
CA SER A 67 -2.66 10.57 1.55
C SER A 67 -1.18 10.78 1.93
N LYS A 68 -0.90 11.13 3.19
CA LYS A 68 0.47 11.31 3.68
C LYS A 68 1.28 10.01 3.68
N TYR A 69 0.66 8.89 4.05
CA TYR A 69 1.32 7.59 4.08
C TYR A 69 1.82 7.19 2.69
N TRP A 70 1.01 7.38 1.66
CA TRP A 70 1.41 7.13 0.27
C TRP A 70 2.52 8.08 -0.21
N GLN A 71 2.43 9.37 0.12
CA GLN A 71 3.49 10.33 -0.21
C GLN A 71 4.83 9.92 0.40
N VAL A 72 4.85 9.56 1.69
CA VAL A 72 6.06 9.10 2.39
C VAL A 72 6.55 7.77 1.81
N THR A 73 5.65 6.82 1.53
CA THR A 73 6.01 5.52 0.94
C THR A 73 6.69 5.70 -0.42
N ASN A 74 6.16 6.58 -1.26
CA ASN A 74 6.76 6.90 -2.56
C ASN A 74 8.11 7.60 -2.42
N LEU A 75 8.24 8.57 -1.51
CA LEU A 75 9.50 9.26 -1.26
C LEU A 75 10.58 8.28 -0.77
N VAL A 76 10.25 7.44 0.22
CA VAL A 76 11.17 6.41 0.73
C VAL A 76 11.54 5.43 -0.38
N GLY A 77 10.57 5.00 -1.20
CA GLY A 77 10.82 4.15 -2.36
C GLY A 77 11.78 4.79 -3.37
N GLN A 78 11.65 6.10 -3.63
CA GLN A 78 12.59 6.84 -4.47
C GLN A 78 13.99 6.87 -3.85
N LEU A 79 14.13 7.16 -2.56
CA LEU A 79 15.42 7.23 -1.88
C LEU A 79 16.15 5.88 -1.88
N LEU A 80 15.43 4.80 -1.56
CA LEU A 80 15.98 3.44 -1.54
C LEU A 80 16.29 2.94 -2.95
N GLY A 81 15.46 3.30 -3.95
CA GLY A 81 15.64 2.89 -5.34
C GLY A 81 16.69 3.69 -6.11
N SER A 82 16.95 4.94 -5.72
CA SER A 82 17.88 5.83 -6.44
C SER A 82 19.27 5.96 -5.81
N GLY A 83 19.51 5.40 -4.61
CA GLY A 83 20.80 5.47 -3.95
C GLY A 83 21.33 6.89 -3.70
N ARG A 84 20.47 7.92 -3.78
CA ARG A 84 20.84 9.32 -3.60
C ARG A 84 20.04 9.94 -2.44
N PRO A 85 20.69 10.70 -1.54
CA PRO A 85 20.00 11.38 -0.44
C PRO A 85 19.07 12.47 -1.00
N PRO A 86 17.98 12.79 -0.29
CA PRO A 86 17.06 13.85 -0.71
C PRO A 86 17.80 15.19 -0.67
N MET A 87 17.74 15.95 -1.76
CA MET A 87 18.03 17.39 -1.74
C MET A 87 16.85 18.14 -1.13
#